data_AF-C7NYG6-F1
#
_entry.id   AF-C7NYG6-F1
#
_cell.length_a   1.000
_cell.length_b   1.000
_cell.length_c   1.000
_cell.angle_alpha   90.00
_cell.angle_beta   90.00
_cell.angle_gamma   90.00
#
_symmetry.space_group_name_H-M   'P 1'
#
loop_
_entity.id
_entity.type
_entity.pdbx_description
1 polymer ?
#
loop_
_entity_poly.entity_id
_entity_poly.type
_entity_poly.pdbx_seq_one_letter_code
_entity_poly.pdbx_strand_id
1 'polypeptide(L)'
;MQTAGGASVSFSADDDLVDAFDSWVEESQYGSRSEALRTLMAQTCDTEHDNTTPLAPPQDDRLGTAYKRLCEHASPEGYVRGSVALTLLASVLNIPKSEIRTQVLRKLHKRGYLRRQNNVYGDTSYQLMGWES
;
A
#
# COMPACT_ATOMS: atom_id res chain seq x y z
N MET A 1 -11.11 -33.46 20.98
CA MET A 1 -9.80 -33.38 20.29
C MET A 1 -10.03 -32.93 18.86
N GLN A 2 -9.61 -31.72 18.52
CA GLN A 2 -9.41 -31.28 17.14
C GLN A 2 -8.40 -30.12 17.20
N THR A 3 -7.14 -30.42 16.90
CA THR A 3 -6.11 -29.40 16.72
C THR A 3 -6.35 -28.76 15.36
N ALA A 4 -6.87 -27.53 15.34
CA ALA A 4 -6.89 -26.73 14.13
C ALA A 4 -5.45 -26.58 13.65
N GLY A 5 -5.13 -27.16 12.49
CA GLY A 5 -3.80 -27.02 11.89
C GLY A 5 -3.58 -25.57 11.52
N GLY A 6 -2.76 -24.86 12.30
CA GLY A 6 -2.36 -23.50 12.00
C GLY A 6 -1.53 -23.47 10.70
N ALA A 7 -1.79 -22.47 9.84
CA ALA A 7 -0.91 -22.21 8.72
C ALA A 7 0.45 -21.74 9.23
N SER A 8 1.54 -22.30 8.70
CA SER A 8 2.90 -21.88 9.01
C SER A 8 3.42 -20.96 7.91
N VAL A 9 4.00 -19.84 8.31
CA VAL A 9 4.67 -18.88 7.43
C VAL A 9 6.13 -18.82 7.84
N SER A 10 7.03 -19.01 6.88
CA SER A 10 8.48 -18.89 7.07
C SER A 10 9.02 -17.88 6.08
N PHE A 11 9.83 -16.95 6.58
CA PHE A 11 10.50 -15.94 5.78
C PHE A 11 11.89 -15.69 6.38
N SER A 12 12.80 -15.19 5.55
CA SER A 12 14.12 -14.74 5.99
C SER A 12 14.10 -13.23 6.22
N ALA A 13 14.77 -12.78 7.27
CA ALA A 13 15.01 -11.39 7.59
C ALA A 13 16.51 -11.22 7.90
N ASP A 14 17.03 -10.01 7.78
CA ASP A 14 18.39 -9.68 8.23
C ASP A 14 18.53 -9.95 9.73
N ASP A 15 19.67 -10.51 10.15
CA ASP A 15 19.92 -10.88 11.55
C ASP A 15 19.82 -9.65 12.48
N ASP A 16 20.33 -8.50 12.05
CA ASP A 16 20.22 -7.24 12.80
C ASP A 16 18.76 -6.82 13.06
N LEU A 17 17.86 -7.12 12.11
CA LEU A 17 16.44 -6.82 12.26
C LEU A 17 15.77 -7.79 13.23
N VAL A 18 16.17 -9.07 13.21
CA VAL A 18 15.68 -10.08 14.14
C VAL A 18 16.11 -9.72 15.56
N ASP A 19 17.37 -9.36 15.76
CA ASP A 19 17.92 -8.99 17.07
C ASP A 19 17.27 -7.71 17.63
N ALA A 20 17.05 -6.70 16.78
CA ALA A 20 16.34 -5.49 17.17
C ALA A 20 14.89 -5.79 17.57
N PHE A 21 14.21 -6.67 16.82
CA PHE A 21 12.85 -7.09 17.14
C PHE A 21 12.80 -7.88 18.45
N ASP A 22 13.77 -8.76 18.70
CA ASP A 22 13.88 -9.52 19.93
C ASP A 22 14.08 -8.63 21.15
N SER A 23 15.01 -7.68 21.06
CA SER A 23 15.25 -6.69 22.12
C SER A 23 13.97 -5.91 22.43
N TRP A 24 13.23 -5.51 21.40
CA TRP A 24 11.94 -4.82 21.59
C TRP A 24 10.88 -5.72 22.23
N VAL A 25 10.82 -7.02 21.88
CA VAL A 25 9.88 -7.98 22.49
C VAL A 25 10.18 -8.16 23.98
N GLU A 26 11.45 -8.24 24.36
CA GLU A 26 11.89 -8.35 25.76
C GLU A 26 11.48 -7.13 26.60
N GLU A 27 11.49 -5.93 26.02
CA GLU A 27 11.04 -4.70 26.67
C GLU A 27 9.52 -4.48 26.62
N SER A 28 8.80 -5.30 25.85
CA SER A 28 7.36 -5.18 25.61
C SER A 28 6.53 -6.04 26.56
N GLN A 29 5.20 -5.92 26.44
CA GLN A 29 4.23 -6.73 27.19
C GLN A 29 4.04 -8.16 26.67
N TYR A 30 4.77 -8.57 25.63
CA TYR A 30 4.59 -9.86 24.97
C TYR A 30 5.44 -10.94 25.65
N GLY A 31 4.90 -12.15 25.81
CA GLY A 31 5.63 -13.26 26.44
C GLY A 31 6.57 -14.01 25.50
N SER A 32 6.47 -13.80 24.18
CA SER A 32 7.37 -14.41 23.19
C SER A 32 7.34 -13.70 21.85
N ARG A 33 8.40 -13.89 21.04
CA ARG A 33 8.48 -13.43 19.64
C ARG A 33 7.28 -13.87 18.81
N SER A 34 6.90 -15.15 18.94
CA SER A 34 5.79 -15.72 18.17
C SER A 34 4.44 -15.13 18.57
N GLU A 35 4.27 -14.80 19.86
CA GLU A 35 3.09 -14.10 20.35
C GLU A 35 3.04 -12.66 19.85
N ALA A 36 4.17 -11.94 19.92
CA ALA A 36 4.29 -10.59 19.37
C ALA A 36 3.99 -10.58 17.87
N LEU A 37 4.59 -11.47 17.08
CA LEU A 37 4.33 -11.60 15.64
C LEU A 37 2.86 -11.89 15.35
N ARG A 38 2.26 -12.88 16.02
CA ARG A 38 0.84 -13.19 15.82
C ARG A 38 -0.05 -12.01 16.20
N THR A 39 0.28 -11.31 17.28
CA THR A 39 -0.52 -10.16 17.76
C THR A 39 -0.37 -8.97 16.83
N LEU A 40 0.83 -8.68 16.34
CA LEU A 40 1.06 -7.63 15.35
C LEU A 40 0.44 -7.97 14.00
N MET A 41 0.49 -9.23 13.57
CA MET A 41 -0.23 -9.70 12.38
C MET A 41 -1.74 -9.55 12.58
N ALA A 42 -2.27 -9.97 13.72
CA ALA A 42 -3.68 -9.82 14.05
C ALA A 42 -4.05 -8.34 14.09
N GLN A 43 -3.33 -7.49 14.82
CA GLN A 43 -3.54 -6.04 14.86
C GLN A 43 -3.46 -5.42 13.46
N THR A 44 -2.51 -5.80 12.61
CA THR A 44 -2.42 -5.27 11.24
C THR A 44 -3.62 -5.67 10.38
N CYS A 45 -4.24 -6.83 10.66
CA CYS A 45 -5.38 -7.37 9.94
C CYS A 45 -6.76 -7.08 10.58
N ASP A 46 -6.80 -6.82 11.89
CA ASP A 46 -7.96 -6.61 12.77
C ASP A 46 -8.11 -5.13 13.18
N THR A 47 -7.06 -4.34 12.96
CA THR A 47 -7.30 -3.07 12.29
C THR A 47 -8.01 -3.49 11.00
N GLU A 48 -9.36 -3.50 11.05
CA GLU A 48 -10.08 -2.73 10.05
C GLU A 48 -9.19 -1.51 9.90
N HIS A 49 -8.34 -1.52 8.88
CA HIS A 49 -8.06 -0.27 8.25
C HIS A 49 -9.49 0.13 7.92
N ASP A 50 -10.09 0.95 8.79
CA ASP A 50 -10.33 2.34 8.50
C ASP A 50 -9.34 2.74 7.39
N ASN A 51 -9.57 2.16 6.21
CA ASN A 51 -9.21 2.63 4.91
C ASN A 51 -10.12 3.83 4.73
N THR A 52 -10.12 4.73 5.71
CA THR A 52 -10.83 5.98 5.67
C THR A 52 -10.10 6.70 4.56
N THR A 53 -10.75 6.70 3.40
CA THR A 53 -10.16 7.18 2.19
C THR A 53 -9.77 8.64 2.41
N PRO A 54 -8.57 9.07 1.98
CA PRO A 54 -7.50 8.31 1.32
C PRO A 54 -6.48 7.67 2.28
N LEU A 55 -5.80 6.61 1.83
CA LEU A 55 -4.66 6.01 2.54
C LEU A 55 -3.60 7.07 2.90
N ALA A 56 -2.86 6.84 3.98
CA ALA A 56 -1.74 7.71 4.33
C ALA A 56 -0.74 7.80 3.16
N PRO A 57 -0.45 9.02 2.65
CA PRO A 57 0.39 9.18 1.47
C PRO A 57 1.80 8.64 1.72
N PRO A 58 2.49 8.11 0.68
CA PRO A 58 3.89 7.70 0.79
C PRO A 58 4.76 8.82 1.37
N GLN A 59 5.71 8.47 2.25
CA GLN A 59 6.68 9.43 2.81
C GLN A 59 7.65 10.02 1.77
N ASP A 60 7.76 9.40 0.60
CA ASP A 60 8.53 9.93 -0.54
C ASP A 60 7.79 11.16 -1.11
N ASP A 61 8.39 12.35 -1.04
CA ASP A 61 7.77 13.63 -1.43
C ASP A 61 7.13 13.61 -2.83
N ARG A 62 7.77 12.90 -3.78
CA ARG A 62 7.29 12.82 -5.16
C ARG A 62 6.11 11.88 -5.28
N LEU A 63 6.17 10.71 -4.64
CA LEU A 63 5.07 9.73 -4.66
C LEU A 63 3.89 10.18 -3.79
N GLY A 64 4.15 10.84 -2.67
CA GLY A 64 3.17 11.45 -1.78
C GLY A 64 2.38 12.54 -2.47
N THR A 65 3.08 13.48 -3.11
CA THR A 65 2.45 14.53 -3.94
C THR A 65 1.62 13.92 -5.07
N ALA A 66 2.16 12.92 -5.78
CA ALA A 66 1.44 12.26 -6.86
C ALA A 66 0.15 11.59 -6.37
N TYR A 67 0.22 10.84 -5.27
CA TYR A 67 -0.93 10.14 -4.71
C TYR A 67 -2.02 11.11 -4.26
N LYS A 68 -1.68 12.17 -3.51
CA LYS A 68 -2.63 13.21 -3.09
C LYS A 68 -3.38 13.81 -4.27
N ARG A 69 -2.66 14.14 -5.35
CA ARG A 69 -3.27 14.70 -6.57
C ARG A 69 -4.20 13.72 -7.27
N LEU A 70 -3.87 12.43 -7.28
CA LEU A 70 -4.77 11.40 -7.80
C LEU A 70 -6.03 11.28 -6.95
N CYS A 71 -5.93 11.36 -5.62
CA CYS A 71 -7.08 11.36 -4.71
C CYS A 71 -8.03 12.54 -4.97
N GLU A 72 -7.49 13.74 -5.16
CA GLU A 72 -8.28 14.94 -5.49
C GLU A 72 -9.06 14.84 -6.81
N HIS A 73 -8.60 14.00 -7.74
CA HIS A 73 -9.11 13.95 -9.12
C HIS A 73 -9.76 12.62 -9.51
N ALA A 74 -9.88 11.66 -8.60
CA ALA A 74 -10.62 10.45 -8.94
C ALA A 74 -12.13 10.64 -8.81
N SER A 75 -12.85 9.73 -9.47
CA SER A 75 -14.30 9.67 -9.38
C SER A 75 -14.77 9.35 -7.96
N PRO A 76 -16.06 9.55 -7.64
CA PRO A 76 -16.64 9.14 -6.36
C PRO A 76 -16.44 7.66 -6.02
N GLU A 77 -16.35 6.80 -7.04
CA GLU A 77 -16.07 5.36 -6.93
C GLU A 77 -14.57 5.02 -6.92
N GLY A 78 -13.74 6.05 -7.08
CA GLY A 78 -12.33 5.93 -6.85
C GLY A 78 -11.43 5.62 -8.03
N TYR A 79 -11.92 5.89 -9.23
CA TYR A 79 -11.20 5.62 -10.46
C TYR A 79 -10.62 6.90 -11.05
N VAL A 80 -9.36 6.81 -11.50
CA VAL A 80 -8.72 7.80 -12.35
C VAL A 80 -8.42 7.17 -13.70
N ARG A 81 -8.86 7.81 -14.79
CA ARG A 81 -8.52 7.39 -16.15
C ARG A 81 -7.03 7.63 -16.40
N GLY A 82 -6.34 6.67 -17.03
CA GLY A 82 -4.88 6.72 -17.18
C GLY A 82 -4.39 7.92 -17.98
N SER A 83 -5.10 8.31 -19.03
CA SER A 83 -4.84 9.53 -19.80
C SER A 83 -4.93 10.80 -18.95
N VAL A 84 -5.90 10.88 -18.03
CA VAL A 84 -6.07 11.97 -17.07
C VAL A 84 -4.97 11.96 -16.03
N ALA A 85 -4.70 10.81 -15.40
CA ALA A 85 -3.64 10.63 -14.41
C ALA A 85 -2.27 11.07 -14.96
N LEU A 86 -1.94 10.67 -16.19
CA LEU A 86 -0.68 11.04 -16.83
C LEU A 86 -0.59 12.54 -17.09
N THR A 87 -1.68 13.18 -17.51
CA THR A 87 -1.69 14.62 -17.80
C THR A 87 -1.59 15.44 -16.52
N LEU A 88 -2.34 15.04 -15.49
CA LEU A 88 -2.32 15.65 -14.17
C LEU A 88 -0.92 15.59 -13.55
N LEU A 89 -0.33 14.39 -13.49
CA LEU A 89 0.96 14.19 -12.85
C LEU A 89 2.10 14.82 -13.66
N ALA A 90 1.98 14.93 -14.98
CA ALA A 90 2.99 15.60 -15.82
C ALA A 90 3.06 17.08 -15.49
N SER A 91 1.91 17.71 -15.30
CA SER A 91 1.82 19.11 -14.89
C SER A 91 2.39 19.32 -13.49
N VAL A 92 2.01 18.48 -12.53
CA VAL A 92 2.40 18.66 -11.11
C VAL A 92 3.88 18.35 -10.85
N LEU A 93 4.37 17.25 -11.41
CA LEU A 93 5.74 16.78 -11.14
C LEU A 93 6.75 17.32 -12.15
N ASN A 94 6.30 18.06 -13.17
CA ASN A 94 7.10 18.61 -14.25
C ASN A 94 8.04 17.57 -14.91
N ILE A 95 7.52 16.36 -15.15
CA ILE A 95 8.23 15.24 -15.79
C ILE A 95 7.39 14.64 -16.93
N PRO A 96 8.02 14.01 -17.94
CA PRO A 96 7.28 13.47 -19.08
C PRO A 96 6.36 12.31 -18.70
N LYS A 97 5.25 12.15 -19.45
CA LYS A 97 4.25 11.10 -19.24
C LYS A 97 4.84 9.68 -19.27
N SER A 98 5.88 9.46 -20.06
CA SER A 98 6.62 8.19 -20.13
C SER A 98 7.29 7.83 -18.79
N GLU A 99 7.87 8.82 -18.13
CA GLU A 99 8.49 8.64 -16.80
C GLU A 99 7.45 8.48 -15.70
N ILE A 100 6.31 9.17 -15.77
CA ILE A 100 5.23 9.00 -14.78
C ILE A 100 4.72 7.57 -14.75
N ARG A 101 4.53 6.97 -15.93
CA ARG A 101 4.05 5.58 -16.03
C ARG A 101 5.02 4.61 -15.33
N THR A 102 6.32 4.80 -15.51
CA THR A 102 7.36 3.87 -15.04
C THR A 102 7.84 4.15 -13.62
N GLN A 103 7.97 5.42 -13.24
CA GLN A 103 8.55 5.84 -11.96
C GLN A 103 7.53 6.18 -10.89
N VAL A 104 6.29 6.56 -11.25
CA VAL A 104 5.26 6.99 -10.30
C VAL A 104 4.14 5.95 -10.23
N LEU A 105 3.38 5.77 -11.30
CA LEU A 105 2.20 4.90 -11.31
C LEU A 105 2.57 3.44 -11.03
N ARG A 106 3.66 2.94 -11.63
CA ARG A 106 4.16 1.58 -11.35
C ARG A 106 4.62 1.41 -9.90
N LYS A 107 5.25 2.42 -9.29
CA LYS A 107 5.70 2.36 -7.89
C LYS A 107 4.51 2.40 -6.92
N LEU A 108 3.54 3.30 -7.16
CA LEU A 108 2.31 3.37 -6.38
C LEU A 108 1.50 2.06 -6.48
N HIS A 109 1.43 1.47 -7.68
CA HIS A 109 0.81 0.15 -7.87
C HIS A 109 1.55 -0.95 -7.10
N LYS A 110 2.89 -1.02 -7.21
CA LYS A 110 3.69 -2.04 -6.50
C LYS A 110 3.57 -1.91 -4.98
N ARG A 111 3.35 -0.69 -4.47
CA ARG A 111 3.18 -0.39 -3.05
C ARG A 111 1.72 -0.52 -2.57
N GLY A 112 0.80 -0.94 -3.43
CA GLY A 112 -0.60 -1.17 -3.05
C GLY A 112 -1.46 0.08 -2.93
N TYR A 113 -1.02 1.24 -3.43
CA TYR A 113 -1.83 2.47 -3.44
C TYR A 113 -2.80 2.52 -4.63
N LEU A 114 -2.44 1.83 -5.73
CA LEU A 114 -3.21 1.82 -6.97
C LEU A 114 -3.42 0.39 -7.44
N ARG A 115 -4.59 0.11 -7.98
CA ARG A 115 -4.84 -1.09 -8.78
C ARG A 115 -5.05 -0.71 -10.23
N ARG A 116 -4.26 -1.30 -11.12
CA ARG A 116 -4.42 -1.09 -12.56
C ARG A 116 -5.56 -1.96 -13.07
N GLN A 117 -6.56 -1.33 -13.67
CA GLN A 117 -7.66 -2.00 -14.34
C GLN A 117 -7.48 -1.84 -15.85
N ASN A 118 -7.48 -2.96 -16.58
CA ASN A 118 -7.48 -2.92 -18.04
C ASN A 118 -8.93 -2.78 -18.49
N ASN A 119 -9.31 -1.64 -19.04
CA ASN A 119 -10.66 -1.46 -19.55
C ASN A 119 -10.78 -2.10 -20.95
N VAL A 120 -11.91 -2.74 -21.22
CA VAL A 120 -12.24 -3.42 -22.48
C VAL A 120 -12.26 -2.42 -23.67
N TYR A 121 -12.42 -1.13 -23.38
CA TYR A 121 -12.42 -0.03 -24.36
C TYR A 121 -11.05 0.63 -24.62
N GLY A 122 -9.94 0.01 -24.21
CA GLY A 122 -8.59 0.37 -24.70
C GLY A 122 -7.85 1.47 -23.93
N ASP A 123 -8.44 2.10 -22.91
CA ASP A 123 -7.73 3.00 -21.99
C ASP A 123 -7.50 2.33 -20.63
N THR A 124 -6.31 2.49 -20.06
CA THR A 124 -5.97 1.94 -18.74
C THR A 124 -6.60 2.82 -17.67
N SER A 125 -7.33 2.25 -16.71
CA SER A 125 -7.79 2.98 -15.52
C SER A 125 -7.02 2.54 -14.28
N TYR A 126 -6.92 3.45 -13.31
CA TYR A 126 -6.31 3.18 -12.01
C TYR A 126 -7.37 3.39 -10.94
N GLN A 127 -7.63 2.35 -10.16
CA GLN A 127 -8.45 2.44 -8.96
C GLN A 127 -7.53 2.79 -7.79
N LEU A 128 -7.84 3.83 -7.02
CA LEU A 128 -7.09 4.06 -5.77
C LEU A 128 -7.57 3.05 -4.73
N MET A 129 -6.62 2.47 -4.01
CA MET A 129 -6.92 1.53 -2.93
C MET A 129 -7.39 2.31 -1.70
N GLY A 130 -8.36 1.71 -0.98
CA GLY A 130 -9.00 2.31 0.17
C GLY A 130 -10.28 3.11 -0.13
N TRP A 131 -10.77 3.13 -1.38
CA TRP A 131 -12.14 3.52 -1.69
C TRP A 131 -13.05 2.30 -1.52
N GLU A 132 -13.89 2.30 -0.47
CA GLU A 132 -14.88 1.23 -0.28
C GLU A 132 -15.98 1.31 -1.33
N SER A 133 -16.37 0.13 -1.82
CA SER A 133 -17.68 -0.14 -2.43
C SER A 133 -18.42 -1.08 -1.51
#